data_AF-A0AB39T9E8-F1
#
_entry.id   AF-A0AB39T9E8-F1
#
_cell.length_a   1.000
_cell.length_b   1.000
_cell.length_c   1.000
_cell.angle_alpha   90.00
_cell.angle_beta   90.00
_cell.angle_gamma   90.00
#
_symmetry.space_group_name_H-M   'P 1'
#
loop_
_entity.id
_entity.type
_entity.pdbx_description
1 polymer ?
#
loop_
_entity_poly.entity_id
_entity_poly.type
_entity_poly.pdbx_seq_one_letter_code
_entity_poly.pdbx_strand_id
1 'polypeptide(L)'
;MRRDYDAALARVQSDYAFYIHCQSDPEAALADYELSPEEAATFSDPQLLSDALKKQGEDEGRLAITVKISGTHDWINRSVPPPEQKDVSALITSEIESVRQAGNDEERREAMLRLVRLIG
;
A
#
# COMPACT_ATOMS: atom_id res chain seq x y z
N MET A 1 -5.26 -19.91 -18.88
CA MET A 1 -6.28 -20.08 -17.80
C MET A 1 -5.84 -19.38 -16.52
N ARG A 2 -5.30 -20.02 -15.46
CA ARG A 2 -5.04 -19.27 -14.19
C ARG A 2 -4.06 -18.09 -14.31
N ARG A 3 -3.06 -18.19 -15.20
CA ARG A 3 -2.11 -17.10 -15.48
C ARG A 3 -2.74 -15.86 -16.13
N ASP A 4 -3.71 -16.05 -17.01
CA ASP A 4 -4.36 -14.95 -17.73
C ASP A 4 -5.34 -14.22 -16.81
N TYR A 5 -6.02 -14.97 -15.94
CA TYR A 5 -6.84 -14.43 -14.87
C TYR A 5 -6.01 -13.56 -13.90
N ASP A 6 -4.89 -14.07 -13.39
CA ASP A 6 -4.01 -13.33 -12.49
C ASP A 6 -3.40 -12.09 -13.18
N ALA A 7 -3.06 -12.20 -14.47
CA ALA A 7 -2.54 -11.10 -15.28
C ALA A 7 -3.60 -10.01 -15.52
N ALA A 8 -4.84 -10.40 -15.80
CA ALA A 8 -5.96 -9.48 -15.93
C ALA A 8 -6.26 -8.77 -14.60
N LEU A 9 -6.27 -9.49 -13.48
CA LEU A 9 -6.44 -8.89 -12.14
C LEU A 9 -5.29 -7.91 -11.81
N ALA A 10 -4.05 -8.28 -12.10
CA ALA A 10 -2.90 -7.39 -11.91
C ALA A 10 -3.00 -6.13 -12.78
N ARG A 11 -3.51 -6.25 -14.02
CA ARG A 11 -3.76 -5.10 -14.89
C ARG A 11 -4.89 -4.24 -14.36
N VAL A 12 -5.99 -4.80 -13.85
CA VAL A 12 -7.05 -4.03 -13.18
C VAL A 12 -6.50 -3.19 -12.03
N GLN A 13 -5.55 -3.72 -11.25
CA GLN A 13 -4.95 -2.99 -10.14
C GLN A 13 -4.00 -1.86 -10.57
N SER A 14 -3.44 -1.92 -11.77
CA SER A 14 -2.39 -0.99 -12.24
C SER A 14 -2.85 -0.05 -13.36
N ASP A 15 -3.94 -0.37 -14.05
CA ASP A 15 -4.47 0.36 -15.20
C ASP A 15 -5.95 0.71 -14.97
N TYR A 16 -6.19 1.95 -14.56
CA TYR A 16 -7.54 2.45 -14.32
C TYR A 16 -8.40 2.50 -15.59
N ALA A 17 -7.79 2.76 -16.76
CA ALA A 17 -8.53 2.77 -18.02
C ALA A 17 -9.00 1.35 -18.37
N PHE A 18 -8.17 0.33 -18.10
CA PHE A 18 -8.56 -1.06 -18.22
C PHE A 18 -9.72 -1.41 -17.27
N TYR A 19 -9.65 -1.00 -16.00
CA TYR A 19 -10.77 -1.20 -15.06
C TYR A 19 -12.08 -0.61 -15.60
N ILE A 20 -12.07 0.64 -16.07
CA ILE A 20 -13.27 1.27 -16.62
C ILE A 20 -13.77 0.53 -17.86
N HIS A 21 -12.86 0.09 -18.74
CA HIS A 21 -13.22 -0.70 -19.92
C HIS A 21 -13.90 -2.01 -19.53
N CYS A 22 -13.40 -2.73 -18.51
CA CYS A 22 -14.05 -3.94 -17.99
C CYS A 22 -15.48 -3.67 -17.48
N GLN A 23 -15.77 -2.47 -16.95
CA GLN A 23 -17.12 -2.12 -16.47
C GLN A 23 -18.07 -1.68 -17.60
N SER A 24 -17.54 -1.15 -18.71
CA SER A 24 -18.36 -0.65 -19.83
C SER A 24 -18.55 -1.67 -20.96
N ASP A 25 -17.50 -2.43 -21.27
CA ASP A 25 -17.48 -3.43 -22.35
C ASP A 25 -16.49 -4.57 -21.97
N PRO A 26 -16.94 -5.54 -21.15
CA PRO A 26 -16.08 -6.60 -20.65
C PRO A 26 -15.59 -7.55 -21.73
N GLU A 27 -16.39 -7.80 -22.78
CA GLU A 27 -16.01 -8.70 -23.88
C GLU A 27 -14.82 -8.13 -24.67
N ALA A 28 -14.86 -6.84 -24.99
CA ALA A 28 -13.75 -6.18 -25.69
C ALA A 28 -12.52 -6.02 -24.79
N ALA A 29 -12.71 -5.64 -23.51
CA ALA A 29 -11.61 -5.45 -22.58
C ALA A 29 -10.83 -6.75 -22.31
N LEU A 30 -11.54 -7.88 -22.26
CA LEU A 30 -10.96 -9.17 -21.91
C LEU A 30 -10.60 -10.03 -23.13
N ALA A 31 -10.78 -9.52 -24.35
CA ALA A 31 -10.57 -10.27 -25.60
C ALA A 31 -9.15 -10.86 -25.74
N ASP A 32 -8.15 -10.19 -25.17
CA ASP A 32 -6.75 -10.63 -25.18
C ASP A 32 -6.44 -11.70 -24.10
N TYR A 33 -7.41 -12.06 -23.25
CA TYR A 33 -7.24 -12.99 -22.14
C TYR A 33 -8.05 -14.28 -22.35
N GLU A 34 -7.39 -15.43 -22.17
CA GLU A 34 -8.07 -16.74 -22.19
C GLU A 34 -8.74 -17.02 -20.85
N LEU A 35 -9.93 -16.44 -20.65
CA LEU A 35 -10.74 -16.58 -19.44
C LEU A 35 -11.91 -17.55 -19.64
N SER A 36 -12.21 -18.31 -18.60
CA SER A 36 -13.47 -19.04 -18.50
C SER A 36 -14.65 -18.07 -18.30
N PRO A 37 -15.90 -18.49 -18.58
CA PRO A 37 -17.08 -17.64 -18.35
C PRO A 37 -17.22 -17.15 -16.90
N GLU A 38 -16.83 -17.98 -15.93
CA GLU A 38 -16.86 -17.63 -14.50
C GLU A 38 -15.78 -16.58 -14.14
N GLU A 39 -14.59 -16.72 -14.73
CA GLU A 39 -13.50 -15.74 -14.56
C GLU A 39 -13.86 -14.41 -15.22
N ALA A 40 -14.40 -14.42 -16.44
CA ALA A 40 -14.84 -13.21 -17.13
C ALA A 40 -15.96 -12.49 -16.36
N ALA A 41 -16.91 -13.24 -15.81
CA ALA A 41 -18.00 -12.69 -14.98
C ALA A 41 -17.47 -11.93 -13.76
N THR A 42 -16.32 -12.36 -13.22
CA THR A 42 -15.69 -11.69 -12.08
C THR A 42 -15.29 -10.25 -12.40
N PHE A 43 -14.91 -9.93 -13.64
CA PHE A 43 -14.52 -8.57 -14.04
C PHE A 43 -15.71 -7.65 -14.33
N SER A 44 -16.87 -8.22 -14.68
CA SER A 44 -18.11 -7.48 -14.95
C SER A 44 -18.94 -7.19 -13.70
N ASP A 45 -18.73 -7.92 -12.60
CA ASP A 45 -19.42 -7.68 -11.32
C ASP A 45 -18.45 -6.98 -10.34
N PRO A 46 -18.73 -5.72 -9.94
CA PRO A 46 -17.89 -4.97 -9.02
C PRO A 46 -17.66 -5.66 -7.67
N GLN A 47 -18.65 -6.41 -7.18
CA GLN A 47 -18.58 -7.11 -5.90
C GLN A 47 -17.65 -8.32 -6.00
N LEU A 48 -17.81 -9.13 -7.06
CA LEU A 48 -16.95 -10.28 -7.31
C LEU A 48 -15.51 -9.85 -7.58
N LEU A 49 -15.31 -8.77 -8.33
CA LEU A 49 -13.99 -8.20 -8.59
C LEU A 49 -13.33 -7.75 -7.28
N SER A 50 -14.06 -7.03 -6.42
CA SER A 50 -13.55 -6.59 -5.12
C SER A 50 -13.07 -7.77 -4.27
N ASP A 51 -13.85 -8.85 -4.24
CA ASP A 51 -13.52 -10.03 -3.44
C ASP A 51 -12.36 -10.84 -4.04
N ALA A 52 -12.25 -10.89 -5.36
CA ALA A 52 -11.11 -11.50 -6.06
C ALA A 52 -9.80 -10.73 -5.78
N LEU A 53 -9.84 -9.40 -5.84
CA LEU A 53 -8.69 -8.54 -5.56
C LEU A 53 -8.23 -8.64 -4.09
N LYS A 54 -9.16 -8.73 -3.14
CA LYS A 54 -8.83 -8.95 -1.72
C LYS A 54 -8.14 -10.29 -1.51
N LYS A 55 -8.69 -11.39 -2.06
CA LYS A 55 -8.10 -12.72 -1.95
C LYS A 55 -6.68 -12.77 -2.53
N GLN A 56 -6.46 -12.14 -3.69
CA GLN A 56 -5.14 -12.07 -4.30
C GLN A 56 -4.14 -11.26 -3.44
N GLY A 57 -4.58 -10.15 -2.84
CA GLY A 57 -3.75 -9.35 -1.94
C GLY A 57 -3.37 -10.08 -0.64
N GLU A 58 -4.29 -10.91 -0.11
CA GLU A 58 -4.04 -11.77 1.05
C GLU A 58 -3.07 -12.91 0.73
N ASP A 59 -3.17 -13.54 -0.44
CA ASP A 59 -2.32 -14.65 -0.87
C ASP A 59 -0.90 -14.21 -1.29
N GLU A 60 -0.73 -13.02 -1.88
CA GLU A 60 0.57 -12.55 -2.38
C GLU A 60 1.32 -11.61 -1.43
N GLY A 61 0.72 -11.19 -0.30
CA GLY A 61 1.31 -10.19 0.60
C GLY A 61 1.61 -8.84 -0.09
N ARG A 62 0.99 -8.60 -1.26
CA ARG A 62 1.21 -7.44 -2.11
C ARG A 62 0.25 -6.32 -1.75
N LEU A 63 0.79 -5.13 -1.60
CA LEU A 63 0.05 -3.89 -1.34
C LEU A 63 -0.88 -3.59 -2.53
N ALA A 64 -2.16 -3.95 -2.39
CA ALA A 64 -3.18 -3.68 -3.40
C ALA A 64 -3.38 -2.16 -3.57
N ILE A 65 -3.21 -1.66 -4.80
CA ILE A 65 -3.50 -0.26 -5.13
C ILE A 65 -5.02 -0.06 -5.02
N THR A 66 -5.42 0.81 -4.10
CA THR A 66 -6.82 1.15 -3.83
C THR A 66 -7.26 2.28 -4.76
N VAL A 67 -8.03 1.96 -5.80
CA VAL A 67 -8.65 2.96 -6.68
C VAL A 67 -9.89 3.53 -6.00
N LYS A 68 -9.87 4.85 -5.75
CA LYS A 68 -10.99 5.63 -5.19
C LYS A 68 -12.05 5.86 -6.27
N ILE A 69 -13.23 5.27 -6.14
CA ILE A 69 -14.41 5.66 -6.94
C ILE A 69 -15.47 6.17 -5.97
N SER A 70 -15.74 7.46 -6.06
CA SER A 70 -16.66 8.19 -5.19
C SER A 70 -18.10 7.76 -5.46
N GLY A 71 -18.70 7.02 -4.52
CA GLY A 71 -20.13 6.75 -4.58
C GLY A 71 -20.60 5.69 -3.60
N THR A 72 -20.57 6.01 -2.30
CA THR A 72 -21.29 5.27 -1.23
C THR A 72 -20.76 3.86 -0.91
N HIS A 73 -20.33 3.64 0.34
CA HIS A 73 -20.51 2.47 1.20
C HIS A 73 -19.34 2.30 2.21
N ASP A 74 -19.73 1.84 3.39
CA ASP A 74 -19.03 1.87 4.68
C ASP A 74 -17.61 1.31 4.71
N TRP A 75 -16.75 2.01 5.45
CA TRP A 75 -15.32 1.78 5.52
C TRP A 75 -15.02 0.79 6.65
N ILE A 76 -14.57 -0.42 6.34
CA ILE A 76 -13.78 -1.19 7.30
C ILE A 76 -12.36 -0.60 7.25
N ASN A 77 -12.14 0.39 8.10
CA ASN A 77 -10.83 0.96 8.38
C ASN A 77 -9.99 -0.11 9.10
N ARG A 78 -9.39 -1.05 8.38
CA ARG A 78 -8.17 -1.70 8.87
C ARG A 78 -7.05 -0.72 8.63
N SER A 79 -7.02 0.34 9.45
CA SER A 79 -5.79 1.05 9.74
C SER A 79 -4.81 0.00 10.25
N VAL A 80 -3.97 -0.52 9.36
CA VAL A 80 -2.66 -1.02 9.78
C VAL A 80 -2.09 0.14 10.60
N PRO A 81 -1.90 0.00 11.92
CA PRO A 81 -1.29 1.07 12.67
C PRO A 81 0.02 1.39 11.94
N PRO A 82 0.27 2.67 11.60
CA PRO A 82 1.52 3.04 10.95
C PRO A 82 2.65 2.38 11.76
N PRO A 83 3.66 1.77 11.10
CA PRO A 83 4.79 1.22 11.81
C PRO A 83 5.26 2.30 12.77
N GLU A 84 5.36 2.00 14.07
CA GLU A 84 5.72 2.96 15.11
C GLU A 84 6.89 3.80 14.58
N GLN A 85 6.59 5.04 14.19
CA GLN A 85 7.63 6.01 13.93
C GLN A 85 8.27 6.18 15.29
N LYS A 86 9.42 5.55 15.50
CA LYS A 86 10.27 5.86 16.65
C LYS A 86 10.32 7.38 16.69
N ASP A 87 9.84 7.95 17.78
CA ASP A 87 9.69 9.39 17.90
C ASP A 87 11.09 10.00 17.92
N VAL A 88 11.60 10.28 16.71
CA VAL A 88 12.94 10.83 16.49
C VAL A 88 13.02 12.20 17.19
N SER A 89 11.90 12.89 17.35
CA SER A 89 11.81 14.15 18.08
C SER A 89 12.14 13.99 19.57
N ALA A 90 11.61 12.94 20.22
CA ALA A 90 11.94 12.64 21.61
C ALA A 90 13.42 12.28 21.79
N LEU A 91 13.99 11.51 20.85
CA LEU A 91 15.42 11.16 20.85
C LEU A 91 16.31 12.38 20.64
N ILE A 92 15.98 13.24 19.68
CA ILE A 92 16.68 14.51 19.43
C ILE A 92 16.64 15.40 20.67
N THR A 93 15.49 15.49 21.33
CA THR A 93 15.33 16.32 22.54
C THR A 93 16.21 15.80 23.68
N SER A 94 16.27 14.48 23.88
CA SER A 94 17.13 13.86 24.91
C SER A 94 18.62 14.04 24.64
N GLU A 95 19.05 14.01 23.38
CA GLU A 95 20.46 14.24 23.02
C GLU A 95 20.84 15.72 23.12
N ILE A 96 19.92 16.65 22.81
CA ILE A 96 20.12 18.10 23.06
C ILE A 96 20.29 18.37 24.56
N GLU A 97 19.50 17.73 25.42
CA GLU A 97 19.65 17.84 26.87
C GLU A 97 20.98 17.24 27.36
N SER A 98 21.41 16.12 26.77
CA SER A 98 22.69 15.49 27.08
C SER A 98 23.88 16.40 26.72
N VAL A 99 23.82 17.10 25.59
CA VAL A 99 24.82 18.13 25.22
C VAL A 99 24.82 19.30 26.20
N ARG A 100 23.64 19.70 26.72
CA ARG A 100 23.51 20.81 27.70
C ARG A 100 23.98 20.43 29.10
N GLN A 101 23.81 19.18 29.51
CA GLN A 101 24.17 18.69 30.85
C GLN A 101 25.60 18.11 30.94
N ALA A 102 26.28 17.95 29.80
CA ALA A 102 27.65 17.42 29.75
C ALA A 102 28.61 18.26 30.62
N GLY A 103 29.24 17.60 31.59
CA GLY A 103 30.15 18.22 32.56
C GLY A 103 31.58 18.41 32.04
N ASN A 104 31.93 17.76 30.93
CA ASN A 104 33.24 17.83 30.29
C ASN A 104 33.12 17.88 28.75
N ASP A 105 34.20 18.32 28.09
CA ASP A 105 34.19 18.53 26.64
C ASP A 105 34.13 17.22 25.83
N GLU A 106 34.56 16.10 26.40
CA GLU A 106 34.54 14.79 25.75
C GLU A 106 33.11 14.23 25.67
N GLU A 107 32.37 14.26 26.79
CA GLU A 107 30.95 13.89 26.83
C GLU A 107 30.11 14.76 25.89
N ARG A 108 30.44 16.06 25.82
CA ARG A 108 29.77 16.99 24.92
C ARG A 108 30.00 16.61 23.45
N ARG A 109 31.23 16.21 23.10
CA ARG A 109 31.61 15.81 21.74
C ARG A 109 30.91 14.52 21.33
N GLU A 110 30.86 13.52 22.21
CA GLU A 110 30.15 12.27 21.94
C GLU A 110 28.63 12.47 21.76
N ALA A 111 28.01 13.28 22.61
CA ALA A 111 26.59 13.61 22.49
C ALA A 111 26.28 14.38 21.19
N MET A 112 27.17 15.31 20.77
CA MET A 112 27.03 15.99 19.48
C MET A 112 27.12 15.02 18.29
N LEU A 113 28.03 14.04 18.33
CA LEU A 113 28.16 13.05 17.25
C LEU A 113 26.90 12.16 17.13
N ARG A 114 26.29 11.79 18.26
CA ARG A 114 25.00 11.08 18.27
C ARG A 114 23.87 11.94 17.70
N LEU A 115 23.81 13.21 18.07
CA LEU A 115 22.83 14.16 17.55
C LEU A 115 22.96 14.35 16.02
N VAL A 116 24.17 14.52 15.49
CA VAL A 116 24.41 14.66 14.05
C VAL A 116 23.95 13.42 13.28
N ARG A 117 24.17 12.23 13.84
CA ARG A 117 23.72 10.96 13.24
C ARG A 117 22.19 10.77 13.26
N LEU A 118 21.48 11.45 14.16
CA LEU A 118 20.01 11.42 14.23
C LEU A 118 19.35 12.42 13.27
N ILE A 119 20.09 13.44 12.83
CA ILE A 119 19.58 14.52 11.96
C ILE A 119 20.00 14.34 10.49
N GLY A 120 21.17 13.74 10.23
CA GLY A 120 21.68 13.45 8.89
C GLY A 120 21.37 12.04 8.41
#